data_AF-A0A2K9D0M3-F1
#
_entry.id   AF-A0A2K9D0M3-F1
#
_cell.length_a   1.000
_cell.length_b   1.000
_cell.length_c   1.000
_cell.angle_alpha   90.00
_cell.angle_beta   90.00
_cell.angle_gamma   90.00
#
_symmetry.space_group_name_H-M   'P 1'
#
loop_
_entity.id
_entity.type
_entity.pdbx_description
1 polymer ?
#
loop_
_entity_poly.entity_id
_entity_poly.type
_entity_poly.pdbx_seq_one_letter_code
_entity_poly.pdbx_strand_id
1 'polypeptide(L)'
;MKKLSQEEITDKLHQDHFTRGPELERLSDPVIDTPMLVTLEQLRPYEHNPRFIRNPLYDDIKASIRERGLDQPPPITRRPGETSFIIRNGGNTRLAILGELWQETRDERFFRIHCLFRPWSNETNTLLGHLAESDLHGQLTFIERALAVAKLKTMLESDGPELSQRELARRLAAGGYPVSQSHISRMLDTLEHLLPAIPQTLYAGLGKPQIERLIGLRSQAERTWNRYPTATVAFAEFWLETMGYFDSDPESFDLEQIQDELLERMSHFLGQSYRMLALELSDTQRGVSTPWAVPTTPSESSHRPSVHETAAELPYSDTKPESTDAKSKIEPISKERLNEPETNTLPAVSHLSRVQQIREQIDREIITEAESSFETCTIDDLWTIAPTLDTPEQLRLSIAGLAREMAAYAGDAECIIDQKHGLGFALDIERLDLSAPRSTGVHLMLLALLRAQDEVNWEDRKQIPSALFGQLLLGVYQLYLPDRPVTDVGLERLPDSLLIKLFRLIRLARRLIDLTLPPEAESPEKLL
;
A
#
# COMPACT_ATOMS: atom_id res chain seq x y z
N MET A 1 -48.27 72.79 36.22
CA MET A 1 -48.75 71.39 36.21
C MET A 1 -48.89 70.93 37.65
N LYS A 2 -50.08 70.45 38.07
CA LYS A 2 -50.33 69.95 39.43
C LYS A 2 -49.54 68.65 39.64
N LYS A 3 -48.84 68.53 40.78
CA LYS A 3 -48.16 67.28 41.18
C LYS A 3 -49.23 66.26 41.58
N LEU A 4 -49.18 65.08 40.96
CA LEU A 4 -50.04 63.94 41.29
C LEU A 4 -49.68 63.43 42.68
N SER A 5 -50.69 63.05 43.45
CA SER A 5 -50.55 62.49 44.79
C SER A 5 -50.11 61.03 44.76
N GLN A 6 -49.54 60.54 45.86
CA GLN A 6 -48.97 59.19 45.93
C GLN A 6 -50.04 58.09 45.75
N GLU A 7 -51.28 58.35 46.17
CA GLU A 7 -52.43 57.46 45.97
C GLU A 7 -52.86 57.40 44.49
N GLU A 8 -52.81 58.52 43.77
CA GLU A 8 -53.09 58.54 42.32
C GLU A 8 -52.00 57.82 41.51
N ILE A 9 -50.78 57.72 42.04
CA ILE A 9 -49.68 56.97 41.43
C ILE A 9 -49.85 55.48 41.68
N THR A 10 -50.25 55.07 42.89
CA THR A 10 -50.53 53.66 43.20
C THR A 10 -51.74 53.15 42.45
N ASP A 11 -52.81 53.93 42.35
CA ASP A 11 -54.02 53.54 41.61
C ASP A 11 -53.75 53.43 40.09
N LYS A 12 -52.83 54.22 39.55
CA LYS A 12 -52.39 54.08 38.15
C LYS A 12 -51.46 52.90 37.92
N LEU A 13 -50.74 52.44 38.95
CA LEU A 13 -49.90 51.23 38.89
C LEU A 13 -50.72 49.94 39.01
N HIS A 14 -51.89 50.00 39.67
CA HIS A 14 -52.83 48.88 39.81
C HIS A 14 -53.88 48.79 38.69
N GLN A 15 -53.94 49.77 37.79
CA GLN A 15 -54.68 49.61 36.54
C GLN A 15 -53.93 48.63 35.65
N ASP A 16 -54.52 47.46 35.39
CA ASP A 16 -54.07 46.43 34.46
C ASP A 16 -54.09 46.93 33.00
N HIS A 17 -53.30 47.95 32.71
CA HIS A 17 -53.04 48.49 31.37
C HIS A 17 -51.73 47.94 30.80
N PHE A 18 -51.29 46.76 31.23
CA PHE A 18 -50.44 45.92 30.39
C PHE A 18 -51.35 45.12 29.48
N THR A 19 -51.81 45.75 28.40
CA THR A 19 -52.25 45.00 27.22
C THR A 19 -51.15 43.99 26.92
N ARG A 20 -51.44 42.68 26.97
CA ARG A 20 -50.55 41.68 26.36
C ARG A 20 -50.32 42.19 24.94
N GLY A 21 -49.12 42.70 24.70
CA GLY A 21 -48.76 43.22 23.39
C GLY A 21 -49.02 42.15 22.33
N PRO A 22 -49.22 42.54 21.07
CA PRO A 22 -49.20 41.57 19.99
C PRO A 22 -47.96 40.70 20.16
N GLU A 23 -48.14 39.38 20.02
CA GLU A 23 -47.12 38.33 20.04
C GLU A 23 -45.72 38.91 19.78
N LEU A 24 -44.91 39.02 20.85
CA LEU A 24 -43.60 39.70 20.89
C LEU A 24 -43.02 39.86 19.49
N GLU A 25 -43.03 41.09 18.96
CA GLU A 25 -42.17 41.45 17.83
C GLU A 25 -40.79 40.86 18.15
N ARG A 26 -40.39 39.86 17.36
CA ARG A 26 -39.25 39.00 17.67
C ARG A 26 -38.05 39.90 17.91
N LEU A 27 -37.57 39.94 19.15
CA LEU A 27 -36.33 40.61 19.47
C LEU A 27 -35.25 39.98 18.60
N SER A 28 -34.52 40.82 17.86
CA SER A 28 -33.38 40.40 17.07
C SER A 28 -32.40 39.64 17.96
N ASP A 29 -31.78 38.59 17.40
CA ASP A 29 -30.79 37.81 18.12
C ASP A 29 -29.63 38.71 18.60
N PRO A 30 -29.03 38.39 19.76
CA PRO A 30 -27.84 39.09 20.21
C PRO A 30 -26.73 39.04 19.16
N VAL A 31 -26.01 40.16 18.98
CA VAL A 31 -24.87 40.24 18.04
C VAL A 31 -23.53 39.82 18.66
N ILE A 32 -23.53 39.54 19.97
CA ILE A 32 -22.36 39.09 20.74
C ILE A 32 -22.71 37.85 21.55
N ASP A 33 -21.70 37.13 22.02
CA ASP A 33 -21.85 36.00 22.92
C ASP A 33 -22.65 36.41 24.17
N THR A 34 -23.82 35.79 24.37
CA THR A 34 -24.79 36.19 25.38
C THR A 34 -25.31 34.97 26.16
N PRO A 35 -25.15 34.92 27.49
CA PRO A 35 -25.79 33.89 28.31
C PRO A 35 -27.31 34.01 28.25
N MET A 36 -28.00 32.90 28.00
CA MET A 36 -29.46 32.85 27.88
C MET A 36 -30.01 31.64 28.63
N LEU A 37 -31.22 31.79 29.18
CA LEU A 37 -32.00 30.67 29.68
C LEU A 37 -33.03 30.29 28.62
N VAL A 38 -32.94 29.07 28.11
CA VAL A 38 -33.82 28.54 27.06
C VAL A 38 -34.53 27.28 27.55
N THR A 39 -35.65 26.97 26.94
CA THR A 39 -36.38 25.72 27.22
C THR A 39 -35.94 24.61 26.28
N LEU A 40 -36.10 23.36 26.71
CA LEU A 40 -35.83 22.19 25.89
C LEU A 40 -36.62 22.21 24.57
N GLU A 41 -37.84 22.76 24.57
CA GLU A 41 -38.69 22.89 23.38
C GLU A 41 -38.15 23.88 22.35
N GLN A 42 -37.38 24.87 22.79
CA GLN A 42 -36.72 25.85 21.92
C GLN A 42 -35.41 25.32 21.33
N LEU A 43 -34.90 24.20 21.82
CA LEU A 43 -33.63 23.62 21.36
C LEU A 43 -33.83 22.46 20.38
N ARG A 44 -32.97 22.41 19.37
CA ARG A 44 -32.88 21.31 18.42
C ARG A 44 -31.43 20.83 18.30
N PRO A 45 -31.21 19.53 18.10
CA PRO A 45 -29.89 19.02 17.77
C PRO A 45 -29.49 19.54 16.38
N TYR A 46 -28.19 19.71 16.18
CA TYR A 46 -27.68 20.02 14.84
C TYR A 46 -27.86 18.81 13.91
N GLU A 47 -28.51 19.00 12.77
CA GLU A 47 -28.96 17.94 11.86
C GLU A 47 -27.81 17.29 11.09
N HIS A 48 -26.66 17.96 10.98
CA HIS A 48 -25.48 17.46 10.28
C HIS A 48 -24.41 16.98 11.25
N ASN A 49 -24.84 16.42 12.39
CA ASN A 49 -23.93 15.83 13.36
C ASN A 49 -22.99 14.81 12.69
N PRO A 50 -21.66 14.96 12.80
CA PRO A 50 -20.72 14.00 12.21
C PRO A 50 -20.78 12.62 12.88
N ARG A 51 -21.31 12.53 14.11
CA ARG A 51 -21.46 11.28 14.83
C ARG A 51 -22.78 10.60 14.48
N PHE A 52 -22.70 9.40 13.92
CA PHE A 52 -23.84 8.52 13.61
C PHE A 52 -23.98 7.41 14.66
N ILE A 53 -22.87 6.97 15.25
CA ILE A 53 -22.86 5.91 16.26
C ILE A 53 -23.16 6.52 17.64
N ARG A 54 -23.94 5.81 18.46
CA ARG A 54 -24.22 6.27 19.82
C ARG A 54 -22.90 6.43 20.59
N ASN A 55 -22.74 7.58 21.25
CA ASN A 55 -21.53 7.85 22.04
C ASN A 55 -21.33 6.72 23.08
N PRO A 56 -20.16 6.06 23.14
CA PRO A 56 -19.92 4.98 24.10
C PRO A 56 -20.05 5.45 25.56
N LEU A 57 -19.76 6.72 25.84
CA LEU A 57 -19.87 7.33 27.17
C LEU A 57 -21.28 7.86 27.48
N TYR A 58 -22.30 7.51 26.69
CA TYR A 58 -23.64 8.08 26.84
C TYR A 58 -24.22 7.89 28.23
N ASP A 59 -24.15 6.65 28.75
CA ASP A 59 -24.76 6.31 30.04
C ASP A 59 -24.00 6.96 31.22
N ASP A 60 -22.67 7.06 31.12
CA ASP A 60 -21.83 7.78 32.08
C ASP A 60 -22.15 9.29 32.10
N ILE A 61 -22.31 9.89 30.91
CA ILE A 61 -22.71 11.30 30.78
C ILE A 61 -24.12 11.49 31.35
N LYS A 62 -25.04 10.56 31.12
CA LYS A 62 -26.41 10.60 31.66
C LYS A 62 -26.42 10.52 33.18
N ALA A 63 -25.66 9.60 33.75
CA ALA A 63 -25.49 9.48 35.20
C ALA A 63 -24.89 10.77 35.80
N SER A 64 -23.84 11.31 35.16
CA SER A 64 -23.22 12.56 35.61
C SER A 64 -24.19 13.75 35.57
N ILE A 65 -24.96 13.92 34.49
CA ILE A 65 -25.94 15.01 34.37
C ILE A 65 -27.10 14.82 35.36
N ARG A 66 -27.51 13.59 35.63
CA ARG A 66 -28.55 13.30 36.63
C ARG A 66 -28.15 13.76 38.03
N GLU A 67 -26.91 13.49 38.43
CA GLU A 67 -26.41 13.83 39.77
C GLU A 67 -26.05 15.31 39.90
N ARG A 68 -25.21 15.82 38.99
CA ARG A 68 -24.56 17.15 39.12
C ARG A 68 -25.24 18.24 38.30
N GLY A 69 -26.13 17.87 37.37
CA GLY A 69 -26.64 18.78 36.36
C GLY A 69 -25.63 19.05 35.25
N LEU A 70 -25.90 20.08 34.45
CA LEU A 70 -25.05 20.45 33.32
C LEU A 70 -23.96 21.42 33.79
N ASP A 71 -22.72 20.94 33.93
CA ASP A 71 -21.61 21.75 34.45
C ASP A 71 -21.25 22.94 33.55
N GLN A 72 -21.31 22.74 32.23
CA GLN A 72 -20.94 23.75 31.24
C GLN A 72 -22.14 24.08 30.35
N PRO A 73 -22.55 25.35 30.26
CA PRO A 73 -23.67 25.75 29.42
C PRO A 73 -23.32 25.53 27.93
N PRO A 74 -24.13 24.78 27.17
CA PRO A 74 -23.81 24.45 25.79
C PRO A 74 -23.93 25.71 24.92
N PRO A 75 -23.03 25.88 23.95
CA PRO A 75 -23.14 26.96 22.99
C PRO A 75 -24.28 26.68 22.02
N ILE A 76 -25.14 27.67 21.81
CA ILE A 76 -26.28 27.60 20.90
C ILE A 76 -26.19 28.71 19.87
N THR A 77 -26.82 28.50 18.73
CA THR A 77 -26.93 29.50 17.66
C THR A 77 -28.29 29.35 16.98
N ARG A 78 -28.64 30.28 16.08
CA ARG A 78 -29.92 30.24 15.36
C ARG A 78 -29.72 30.67 13.92
N ARG A 79 -30.15 29.84 12.96
CA ARG A 79 -30.07 30.21 11.55
C ARG A 79 -30.99 31.41 11.27
N PRO A 80 -30.62 32.31 10.35
CA PRO A 80 -31.48 33.44 9.99
C PRO A 80 -32.85 32.95 9.55
N GLY A 81 -33.91 33.46 10.20
CA GLY A 81 -35.30 33.12 9.88
C GLY A 81 -35.87 31.89 10.61
N GLU A 82 -35.04 31.09 11.29
CA GLU A 82 -35.51 29.98 12.11
C GLU A 82 -36.03 30.43 13.49
N THR A 83 -36.94 29.67 14.07
CA THR A 83 -37.52 29.96 15.39
C THR A 83 -36.77 29.29 16.53
N SER A 84 -36.24 28.08 16.28
CA SER A 84 -35.57 27.25 17.27
C SER A 84 -34.07 27.52 17.28
N PHE A 85 -33.45 27.35 18.44
CA PHE A 85 -32.01 27.36 18.59
C PHE A 85 -31.44 25.97 18.28
N ILE A 86 -30.28 25.93 17.64
CA ILE A 86 -29.51 24.71 17.40
C ILE A 86 -28.25 24.70 18.25
N ILE A 87 -27.79 23.51 18.62
CA ILE A 87 -26.49 23.34 19.27
C ILE A 87 -25.38 23.73 18.29
N ARG A 88 -24.52 24.68 18.69
CA ARG A 88 -23.43 25.17 17.83
C ARG A 88 -22.26 24.19 17.73
N ASN A 89 -21.83 23.63 18.86
CA ASN A 89 -20.78 22.62 18.94
C ASN A 89 -20.86 21.89 20.29
N GLY A 90 -20.57 20.59 20.32
CA GLY A 90 -20.35 19.86 21.58
C GLY A 90 -21.56 19.73 22.53
N GLY A 91 -22.77 19.52 22.01
CA GLY A 91 -23.98 19.49 22.87
C GLY A 91 -25.10 18.55 22.45
N ASN A 92 -25.05 17.91 21.27
CA ASN A 92 -26.15 17.06 20.79
C ASN A 92 -26.43 15.88 21.71
N THR A 93 -25.38 15.16 22.15
CA THR A 93 -25.53 14.04 23.11
C THR A 93 -26.10 14.53 24.44
N ARG A 94 -25.62 15.68 24.94
CA ARG A 94 -26.11 16.27 26.19
C ARG A 94 -27.59 16.68 26.07
N LEU A 95 -27.99 17.26 24.92
CA LEU A 95 -29.37 17.63 24.64
C LEU A 95 -30.29 16.40 24.61
N ALA A 96 -29.87 15.31 23.97
CA ALA A 96 -30.63 14.06 23.98
C ALA A 96 -30.84 13.51 25.40
N ILE A 97 -29.77 13.51 26.20
CA ILE A 97 -29.80 13.10 27.61
C ILE A 97 -30.74 13.97 28.44
N LEU A 98 -30.71 15.30 28.26
CA LEU A 98 -31.62 16.23 28.95
C LEU A 98 -33.09 15.92 28.61
N GLY A 99 -33.37 15.58 27.34
CA GLY A 99 -34.69 15.13 26.91
C GLY A 99 -35.15 13.85 27.60
N GLU A 100 -34.29 12.83 27.70
CA GLU A 100 -34.58 11.60 28.42
C GLU A 100 -34.81 11.85 29.93
N LEU A 101 -33.94 12.63 30.57
CA LEU A 101 -34.07 12.94 31.99
C LEU A 101 -35.32 13.76 32.30
N TRP A 102 -35.71 14.70 31.43
CA TRP A 102 -36.98 15.42 31.56
C TRP A 102 -38.18 14.49 31.43
N GLN A 103 -38.16 13.55 30.49
CA GLN A 103 -39.23 12.56 30.32
C GLN A 103 -39.36 11.64 31.55
N GLU A 104 -38.23 11.20 32.12
CA GLU A 104 -38.17 10.33 33.30
C GLU A 104 -38.59 11.03 34.60
N THR A 105 -38.08 12.24 34.83
CA THR A 105 -38.16 12.90 36.16
C THR A 105 -39.15 14.05 36.22
N ARG A 106 -39.44 14.69 35.08
CA ARG A 106 -40.19 15.97 35.00
C ARG A 106 -39.62 17.07 35.90
N ASP A 107 -38.32 17.03 36.17
CA ASP A 107 -37.60 18.05 36.93
C ASP A 107 -37.26 19.25 36.03
N GLU A 108 -37.68 20.44 36.44
CA GLU A 108 -37.53 21.68 35.66
C GLU A 108 -36.06 22.00 35.32
N ARG A 109 -35.08 21.50 36.10
CA ARG A 109 -33.65 21.71 35.81
C ARG A 109 -33.19 21.06 34.50
N PHE A 110 -33.92 20.05 34.01
CA PHE A 110 -33.67 19.42 32.71
C PHE A 110 -34.51 20.04 31.59
N PHE A 111 -35.47 20.90 31.93
CA PHE A 111 -36.33 21.60 30.98
C PHE A 111 -35.85 23.02 30.69
N ARG A 112 -35.42 23.77 31.71
CA ARG A 112 -34.84 25.12 31.59
C ARG A 112 -33.32 25.03 31.65
N ILE A 113 -32.67 25.33 30.53
CA ILE A 113 -31.26 25.06 30.31
C ILE A 113 -30.52 26.39 30.13
N HIS A 114 -29.45 26.59 30.91
CA HIS A 114 -28.53 27.70 30.69
C HIS A 114 -27.67 27.41 29.48
N CYS A 115 -27.68 28.32 28.50
CA CYS A 115 -26.92 28.21 27.26
C CYS A 115 -26.12 29.48 27.00
N LEU A 116 -25.06 29.35 26.20
CA LEU A 116 -24.32 30.50 25.67
C LEU A 116 -24.75 30.73 24.22
N PHE A 117 -25.55 31.76 23.96
CA PHE A 117 -25.87 32.13 22.60
C PHE A 117 -24.64 32.70 21.91
N ARG A 118 -24.33 32.20 20.72
CA ARG A 118 -23.32 32.75 19.85
C ARG A 118 -23.93 33.08 18.47
N PRO A 119 -23.66 34.26 17.90
CA PRO A 119 -24.19 34.65 16.60
C PRO A 119 -23.91 33.62 15.51
N TRP A 120 -24.89 33.43 14.63
CA TRP A 120 -24.76 32.60 13.46
C TRP A 120 -23.68 33.12 12.52
N SER A 121 -22.93 32.21 11.90
CA SER A 121 -21.95 32.57 10.87
C SER A 121 -22.35 31.99 9.53
N ASN A 122 -22.11 30.69 9.34
CA ASN A 122 -22.58 29.92 8.21
C ASN A 122 -22.63 28.43 8.57
N GLU A 123 -23.21 27.64 7.67
CA GLU A 123 -23.40 26.19 7.86
C GLU A 123 -22.04 25.46 7.94
N THR A 124 -21.11 25.78 7.04
CA THR A 124 -19.79 25.16 6.98
C THR A 124 -18.99 25.32 8.27
N ASN A 125 -18.95 26.52 8.85
CA ASN A 125 -18.27 26.79 10.12
C ASN A 125 -18.92 26.04 11.28
N THR A 126 -20.25 25.88 11.25
CA THR A 126 -20.99 25.14 12.27
C THR A 126 -20.63 23.65 12.21
N LEU A 127 -20.72 23.03 11.01
CA LEU A 127 -20.31 21.64 10.82
C LEU A 127 -18.84 21.41 11.17
N LEU A 128 -17.94 22.31 10.77
CA LEU A 128 -16.52 22.23 11.08
C LEU A 128 -16.24 22.29 12.59
N GLY A 129 -16.98 23.15 13.32
CA GLY A 129 -16.91 23.21 14.78
C GLY A 129 -17.37 21.92 15.45
N HIS A 130 -18.43 21.28 14.95
CA HIS A 130 -18.87 19.97 15.44
C HIS A 130 -17.86 18.86 15.13
N LEU A 131 -17.24 18.89 13.95
CA LEU A 131 -16.20 17.92 13.56
C LEU A 131 -14.97 18.04 14.46
N ALA A 132 -14.44 19.24 14.64
CA ALA A 132 -13.26 19.49 15.47
C ALA A 132 -13.49 19.12 16.94
N GLU A 133 -14.63 19.50 17.51
CA GLU A 133 -15.01 19.15 18.89
C GLU A 133 -15.14 17.64 19.09
N SER A 134 -15.76 16.95 18.14
CA SER A 134 -16.02 15.50 18.24
C SER A 134 -14.72 14.69 18.18
N ASP A 135 -13.76 15.10 17.34
CA ASP A 135 -12.43 14.49 17.26
C ASP A 135 -11.61 14.71 18.54
N LEU A 136 -11.76 15.86 19.22
CA LEU A 136 -11.05 16.16 20.47
C LEU A 136 -11.59 15.39 21.68
N HIS A 137 -12.92 15.22 21.78
CA HIS A 137 -13.57 14.79 23.02
C HIS A 137 -14.30 13.45 22.96
N GLY A 138 -14.41 12.80 21.80
CA GLY A 138 -15.05 11.49 21.69
C GLY A 138 -14.84 10.83 20.33
N GLN A 139 -13.57 10.59 20.00
CA GLN A 139 -13.02 9.99 18.77
C GLN A 139 -14.09 9.50 17.79
N LEU A 140 -14.30 10.25 16.71
CA LEU A 140 -15.10 9.77 15.60
C LEU A 140 -14.41 8.57 14.94
N THR A 141 -15.22 7.63 14.47
CA THR A 141 -14.72 6.55 13.60
C THR A 141 -14.14 7.15 12.31
N PHE A 142 -13.33 6.36 11.60
CA PHE A 142 -12.78 6.82 10.33
C PHE A 142 -13.88 7.17 9.32
N ILE A 143 -14.95 6.34 9.26
CA ILE A 143 -16.06 6.55 8.34
C ILE A 143 -16.88 7.81 8.67
N GLU A 144 -17.12 8.08 9.96
CA GLU A 144 -17.80 9.31 10.40
C GLU A 144 -17.02 10.57 9.98
N ARG A 145 -15.70 10.56 10.15
CA ARG A 145 -14.84 11.66 9.68
C ARG A 145 -14.88 11.80 8.17
N ALA A 146 -14.80 10.69 7.43
CA ALA A 146 -14.84 10.71 5.98
C ALA A 146 -16.15 11.32 5.47
N LEU A 147 -17.30 10.90 6.00
CA LEU A 147 -18.62 11.43 5.64
C LEU A 147 -18.74 12.93 5.97
N ALA A 148 -18.24 13.35 7.14
CA ALA A 148 -18.25 14.77 7.53
C ALA A 148 -17.39 15.63 6.60
N VAL A 149 -16.19 15.16 6.24
CA VAL A 149 -15.28 15.84 5.30
C VAL A 149 -15.87 15.91 3.90
N ALA A 150 -16.48 14.82 3.41
CA ALA A 150 -17.16 14.82 2.12
C ALA A 150 -18.34 15.80 2.10
N LYS A 151 -19.12 15.87 3.18
CA LYS A 151 -20.20 16.83 3.30
C LYS A 151 -19.71 18.28 3.34
N LEU A 152 -18.63 18.55 4.07
CA LEU A 152 -17.97 19.86 4.07
C LEU A 152 -17.46 20.24 2.69
N LYS A 153 -16.90 19.28 1.94
CA LYS A 153 -16.50 19.48 0.53
C LYS A 153 -17.70 19.91 -0.30
N THR A 154 -18.81 19.17 -0.26
CA THR A 154 -20.03 19.51 -0.99
C THR A 154 -20.56 20.90 -0.62
N MET A 155 -20.59 21.26 0.67
CA MET A 155 -21.02 22.59 1.12
C MET A 155 -20.12 23.72 0.65
N LEU A 156 -18.80 23.49 0.58
CA LEU A 156 -17.84 24.47 0.08
C LEU A 156 -17.86 24.60 -1.46
N GLU A 157 -18.34 23.57 -2.15
CA GLU A 157 -18.51 23.53 -3.61
C GLU A 157 -19.85 24.11 -4.06
N SER A 158 -20.89 24.12 -3.22
CA SER A 158 -22.21 24.69 -3.59
C SER A 158 -22.14 26.14 -4.09
N ASP A 159 -21.17 26.91 -3.60
CA ASP A 159 -20.98 28.33 -3.94
C ASP A 159 -19.79 28.56 -4.89
N GLY A 160 -19.21 27.52 -5.51
CA GLY A 160 -17.97 27.65 -6.27
C GLY A 160 -17.60 26.48 -7.20
N PRO A 161 -16.39 26.49 -7.78
CA PRO A 161 -15.88 25.39 -8.57
C PRO A 161 -15.51 24.18 -7.70
N GLU A 162 -15.39 23.00 -8.32
CA GLU A 162 -14.89 21.80 -7.66
C GLU A 162 -13.54 22.04 -6.98
N LEU A 163 -13.44 21.58 -5.73
CA LEU A 163 -12.26 21.80 -4.91
C LEU A 163 -11.30 20.64 -5.07
N SER A 164 -10.06 20.97 -5.45
CA SER A 164 -8.96 20.02 -5.29
C SER A 164 -8.81 19.62 -3.82
N GLN A 165 -8.34 18.39 -3.57
CA GLN A 165 -8.13 17.90 -2.20
C GLN A 165 -7.12 18.78 -1.40
N ARG A 166 -6.17 19.44 -2.08
CA ARG A 166 -5.23 20.39 -1.46
C ARG A 166 -5.91 21.69 -1.04
N GLU A 167 -6.83 22.19 -1.86
CA GLU A 167 -7.66 23.35 -1.52
C GLU A 167 -8.55 23.04 -0.32
N LEU A 168 -9.21 21.87 -0.34
CA LEU A 168 -10.03 21.42 0.77
C LEU A 168 -9.22 21.34 2.09
N ALA A 169 -8.04 20.73 2.06
CA ALA A 169 -7.13 20.67 3.21
C ALA A 169 -6.82 22.06 3.78
N ARG A 170 -6.54 23.04 2.90
CA ARG A 170 -6.22 24.41 3.31
C ARG A 170 -7.42 25.09 3.97
N ARG A 171 -8.62 24.95 3.40
CA ARG A 171 -9.84 25.54 3.95
C ARG A 171 -10.24 24.94 5.29
N LEU A 172 -10.14 23.62 5.43
CA LEU A 172 -10.38 22.93 6.71
C LEU A 172 -9.39 23.39 7.79
N ALA A 173 -8.10 23.47 7.44
CA ALA A 173 -7.07 23.97 8.36
C ALA A 173 -7.32 25.42 8.80
N ALA A 174 -7.71 26.30 7.87
CA ALA A 174 -8.03 27.70 8.17
C ALA A 174 -9.23 27.85 9.12
N GLY A 175 -10.16 26.90 9.10
CA GLY A 175 -11.29 26.85 10.02
C GLY A 175 -11.06 26.03 11.30
N GLY A 176 -9.82 25.64 11.59
CA GLY A 176 -9.45 24.98 12.86
C GLY A 176 -9.43 23.44 12.81
N TYR A 177 -9.52 22.82 11.63
CA TYR A 177 -9.41 21.37 11.46
C TYR A 177 -8.26 21.00 10.52
N PRO A 178 -7.01 20.95 11.03
CA PRO A 178 -5.85 20.63 10.21
C PRO A 178 -5.85 19.15 9.81
N VAL A 179 -5.96 18.88 8.51
CA VAL A 179 -5.91 17.54 7.93
C VAL A 179 -5.06 17.54 6.66
N SER A 180 -4.25 16.49 6.45
CA SER A 180 -3.40 16.38 5.26
C SER A 180 -4.22 16.01 4.02
N GLN A 181 -3.76 16.43 2.84
CA GLN A 181 -4.36 16.00 1.57
C GLN A 181 -4.34 14.48 1.41
N SER A 182 -3.27 13.80 1.85
CA SER A 182 -3.19 12.33 1.80
C SER A 182 -4.27 11.65 2.64
N HIS A 183 -4.63 12.24 3.78
CA HIS A 183 -5.69 11.72 4.64
C HIS A 183 -7.07 11.96 4.02
N ILE A 184 -7.29 13.14 3.42
CA ILE A 184 -8.50 13.43 2.63
C ILE A 184 -8.65 12.43 1.48
N SER A 185 -7.59 12.15 0.72
CA SER A 185 -7.63 11.16 -0.36
C SER A 185 -8.15 9.83 0.14
N ARG A 186 -7.53 9.30 1.22
CA ARG A 186 -7.95 8.02 1.81
C ARG A 186 -9.41 8.04 2.29
N MET A 187 -9.87 9.15 2.87
CA MET A 187 -11.28 9.31 3.25
C MET A 187 -12.20 9.22 2.04
N LEU A 188 -11.89 9.94 0.96
CA LEU A 188 -12.69 9.92 -0.26
C LEU A 188 -12.66 8.54 -0.94
N ASP A 189 -11.49 7.93 -1.05
CA ASP A 189 -11.32 6.58 -1.61
C ASP A 189 -12.11 5.54 -0.79
N THR A 190 -12.17 5.70 0.54
CA THR A 190 -12.98 4.85 1.42
C THR A 190 -14.47 4.98 1.09
N LEU A 191 -14.97 6.21 0.91
CA LEU A 191 -16.37 6.44 0.57
C LEU A 191 -16.74 5.95 -0.83
N GLU A 192 -15.80 6.06 -1.77
CA GLU A 192 -16.03 5.66 -3.16
C GLU A 192 -15.97 4.13 -3.34
N HIS A 193 -15.04 3.46 -2.65
CA HIS A 193 -14.70 2.07 -2.97
C HIS A 193 -14.99 1.06 -1.87
N LEU A 194 -14.93 1.47 -0.60
CA LEU A 194 -15.14 0.56 0.52
C LEU A 194 -16.55 0.68 1.09
N LEU A 195 -17.09 1.90 1.22
CA LEU A 195 -18.43 2.12 1.76
C LEU A 195 -19.53 1.39 0.99
N PRO A 196 -19.53 1.34 -0.37
CA PRO A 196 -20.52 0.57 -1.09
C PRO A 196 -20.33 -0.95 -0.97
N ALA A 197 -19.14 -1.40 -0.54
CA ALA A 197 -18.72 -2.80 -0.54
C ALA A 197 -18.85 -3.48 0.83
N ILE A 198 -18.46 -2.78 1.90
CA ILE A 198 -18.41 -3.27 3.29
C ILE A 198 -18.96 -2.22 4.29
N PRO A 199 -20.21 -1.74 4.12
CA PRO A 199 -20.77 -0.69 4.96
C PRO A 199 -20.84 -1.08 6.44
N GLN A 200 -21.28 -2.30 6.78
CA GLN A 200 -21.41 -2.73 8.18
C GLN A 200 -20.05 -2.77 8.87
N THR A 201 -19.03 -3.33 8.21
CA THR A 201 -17.66 -3.39 8.76
C THR A 201 -17.11 -1.98 9.04
N LEU A 202 -17.36 -1.02 8.14
CA LEU A 202 -16.93 0.37 8.33
C LEU A 202 -17.65 1.07 9.48
N TYR A 203 -18.98 0.94 9.57
CA TYR A 203 -19.78 1.54 10.64
C TYR A 203 -19.56 0.87 11.99
N ALA A 204 -19.12 -0.38 12.03
CA ALA A 204 -18.69 -1.04 13.25
C ALA A 204 -17.30 -0.58 13.73
N GLY A 205 -16.63 0.30 12.98
CA GLY A 205 -15.45 1.03 13.47
C GLY A 205 -14.12 0.57 12.90
N LEU A 206 -14.09 -0.02 11.69
CA LEU A 206 -12.86 -0.45 11.04
C LEU A 206 -11.78 0.65 11.08
N GLY A 207 -10.60 0.28 11.58
CA GLY A 207 -9.53 1.22 11.86
C GLY A 207 -8.82 1.73 10.60
N LYS A 208 -8.20 2.90 10.73
CA LYS A 208 -7.38 3.51 9.68
C LYS A 208 -6.32 2.56 9.09
N PRO A 209 -5.56 1.77 9.89
CA PRO A 209 -4.56 0.87 9.34
C PRO A 209 -5.15 -0.21 8.43
N GLN A 210 -6.32 -0.78 8.79
CA GLN A 210 -6.98 -1.78 7.94
C GLN A 210 -7.51 -1.14 6.65
N ILE A 211 -8.16 0.04 6.75
CA ILE A 211 -8.66 0.78 5.60
C ILE A 211 -7.55 1.10 4.60
N GLU A 212 -6.40 1.58 5.07
CA GLU A 212 -5.26 1.89 4.20
C GLU A 212 -4.72 0.65 3.46
N ARG A 213 -4.69 -0.50 4.13
CA ARG A 213 -4.31 -1.76 3.50
C ARG A 213 -5.33 -2.22 2.46
N LEU A 214 -6.63 -2.10 2.73
CA LEU A 214 -7.69 -2.46 1.79
C LEU A 214 -7.68 -1.59 0.53
N ILE A 215 -7.53 -0.27 0.68
CA ILE A 215 -7.42 0.62 -0.48
C ILE A 215 -6.19 0.25 -1.30
N GLY A 216 -5.05 -0.03 -0.64
CA GLY A 216 -3.85 -0.50 -1.30
C GLY A 216 -4.08 -1.80 -2.07
N LEU A 217 -4.70 -2.79 -1.43
CA LEU A 217 -5.05 -4.08 -2.04
C LEU A 217 -5.96 -3.89 -3.26
N ARG A 218 -7.03 -3.07 -3.14
CA ARG A 218 -7.93 -2.74 -4.24
C ARG A 218 -7.17 -2.16 -5.42
N SER A 219 -6.37 -1.11 -5.18
CA SER A 219 -5.62 -0.45 -6.26
C SER A 219 -4.64 -1.40 -6.97
N GLN A 220 -4.05 -2.35 -6.24
CA GLN A 220 -3.16 -3.36 -6.83
C GLN A 220 -3.97 -4.37 -7.65
N ALA A 221 -5.05 -4.91 -7.09
CA ALA A 221 -5.93 -5.84 -7.77
C ALA A 221 -6.55 -5.23 -9.04
N GLU A 222 -6.96 -3.97 -9.01
CA GLU A 222 -7.51 -3.25 -10.17
C GLU A 222 -6.47 -3.11 -11.28
N ARG A 223 -5.22 -2.78 -10.94
CA ARG A 223 -4.12 -2.71 -11.90
C ARG A 223 -3.82 -4.07 -12.54
N THR A 224 -3.77 -5.13 -11.72
CA THR A 224 -3.60 -6.49 -12.21
C THR A 224 -4.76 -6.90 -13.10
N TRP A 225 -6.00 -6.64 -12.70
CA TRP A 225 -7.21 -6.92 -13.49
C TRP A 225 -7.15 -6.27 -14.87
N ASN A 226 -6.78 -4.99 -14.93
CA ASN A 226 -6.74 -4.22 -16.17
C ASN A 226 -5.62 -4.63 -17.14
N ARG A 227 -4.69 -5.49 -16.73
CA ARG A 227 -3.66 -6.07 -17.61
C ARG A 227 -4.21 -7.18 -18.52
N TYR A 228 -5.36 -7.76 -18.16
CA TYR A 228 -5.96 -8.88 -18.87
C TYR A 228 -7.25 -8.46 -19.60
N PRO A 229 -7.24 -8.34 -20.93
CA PRO A 229 -8.38 -7.85 -21.71
C PRO A 229 -9.56 -8.84 -21.80
N THR A 230 -9.44 -10.03 -21.21
CA THR A 230 -10.43 -11.12 -21.26
C THR A 230 -11.56 -11.01 -20.24
N ALA A 231 -11.51 -10.08 -19.30
CA ALA A 231 -12.54 -9.93 -18.29
C ALA A 231 -13.87 -9.45 -18.88
N THR A 232 -14.93 -10.25 -18.76
CA THR A 232 -16.30 -9.88 -19.21
C THR A 232 -17.03 -8.96 -18.23
N VAL A 233 -16.52 -8.84 -17.00
CA VAL A 233 -17.12 -8.08 -15.89
C VAL A 233 -16.22 -6.88 -15.55
N ALA A 234 -16.82 -5.75 -15.20
CA ALA A 234 -16.05 -4.59 -14.74
C ALA A 234 -15.43 -4.87 -13.36
N PHE A 235 -14.19 -4.44 -13.14
CA PHE A 235 -13.51 -4.63 -11.84
C PHE A 235 -14.33 -4.12 -10.65
N ALA A 236 -15.05 -2.99 -10.81
CA ALA A 236 -15.88 -2.43 -9.77
C ALA A 236 -17.01 -3.38 -9.34
N GLU A 237 -17.69 -4.05 -10.28
CA GLU A 237 -18.75 -5.01 -9.98
C GLU A 237 -18.19 -6.25 -9.28
N PHE A 238 -17.08 -6.78 -9.81
CA PHE A 238 -16.34 -7.88 -9.21
C PHE A 238 -15.89 -7.58 -7.77
N TRP A 239 -15.37 -6.36 -7.53
CA TRP A 239 -14.92 -5.89 -6.23
C TRP A 239 -16.07 -5.84 -5.23
N LEU A 240 -17.20 -5.25 -5.62
CA LEU A 240 -18.39 -5.15 -4.75
C LEU A 240 -18.92 -6.53 -4.38
N GLU A 241 -19.03 -7.44 -5.37
CA GLU A 241 -19.51 -8.79 -5.12
C GLU A 241 -18.56 -9.56 -4.19
N THR A 242 -17.25 -9.47 -4.40
CA THR A 242 -16.26 -10.19 -3.60
C THR A 242 -16.18 -9.65 -2.18
N MET A 243 -16.12 -8.33 -2.01
CA MET A 243 -16.04 -7.70 -0.71
C MET A 243 -17.32 -7.86 0.12
N GLY A 244 -18.48 -7.99 -0.51
CA GLY A 244 -19.75 -8.18 0.18
C GLY A 244 -19.82 -9.43 1.07
N TYR A 245 -19.00 -10.46 0.79
CA TYR A 245 -18.89 -11.65 1.64
C TYR A 245 -18.20 -11.37 2.98
N PHE A 246 -17.47 -10.24 3.07
CA PHE A 246 -16.71 -9.82 4.25
C PHE A 246 -17.36 -8.62 4.97
N ASP A 247 -18.59 -8.25 4.61
CA ASP A 247 -19.35 -7.21 5.31
C ASP A 247 -19.96 -7.77 6.60
N SER A 248 -19.14 -7.88 7.63
CA SER A 248 -19.44 -8.55 8.90
C SER A 248 -18.72 -7.84 10.05
N ASP A 249 -18.72 -8.46 11.25
CA ASP A 249 -18.13 -7.87 12.45
C ASP A 249 -16.62 -7.54 12.26
N PRO A 250 -16.11 -6.33 12.63
CA PRO A 250 -14.72 -5.95 12.43
C PRO A 250 -13.70 -6.85 13.13
N GLU A 251 -14.09 -7.55 14.20
CA GLU A 251 -13.21 -8.50 14.90
C GLU A 251 -12.94 -9.76 14.07
N SER A 252 -13.80 -10.07 13.10
CA SER A 252 -13.60 -11.13 12.12
C SER A 252 -12.79 -10.68 10.88
N PHE A 253 -12.31 -9.44 10.88
CA PHE A 253 -11.61 -8.86 9.74
C PHE A 253 -10.22 -9.48 9.57
N ASP A 254 -10.09 -10.34 8.55
CA ASP A 254 -8.82 -10.93 8.14
C ASP A 254 -8.47 -10.49 6.71
N LEU A 255 -7.40 -9.69 6.61
CA LEU A 255 -6.92 -9.20 5.32
C LEU A 255 -6.33 -10.31 4.45
N GLU A 256 -5.71 -11.33 5.05
CA GLU A 256 -5.12 -12.44 4.30
C GLU A 256 -6.24 -13.26 3.65
N GLN A 257 -7.31 -13.53 4.40
CA GLN A 257 -8.49 -14.20 3.87
C GLN A 257 -9.17 -13.41 2.73
N ILE A 258 -9.28 -12.09 2.87
CA ILE A 258 -9.82 -11.21 1.81
C ILE A 258 -8.93 -11.28 0.57
N GLN A 259 -7.61 -11.22 0.74
CA GLN A 259 -6.66 -11.30 -0.36
C GLN A 259 -6.74 -12.66 -1.07
N ASP A 260 -6.82 -13.76 -0.33
CA ASP A 260 -6.90 -15.11 -0.88
C ASP A 260 -8.19 -15.30 -1.68
N GLU A 261 -9.35 -14.91 -1.15
CA GLU A 261 -10.64 -14.98 -1.87
C GLU A 261 -10.64 -14.10 -3.12
N LEU A 262 -10.07 -12.89 -3.02
CA LEU A 262 -9.93 -11.98 -4.15
C LEU A 262 -9.10 -12.63 -5.26
N LEU A 263 -7.94 -13.19 -4.93
CA LEU A 263 -7.06 -13.86 -5.88
C LEU A 263 -7.69 -15.11 -6.48
N GLU A 264 -8.38 -15.93 -5.68
CA GLU A 264 -9.08 -17.12 -6.14
C GLU A 264 -10.15 -16.76 -7.17
N ARG A 265 -10.99 -15.77 -6.90
CA ARG A 265 -12.02 -15.36 -7.86
C ARG A 265 -11.44 -14.66 -9.09
N MET A 266 -10.42 -13.81 -8.92
CA MET A 266 -9.69 -13.22 -10.05
C MET A 266 -9.13 -14.32 -10.95
N SER A 267 -8.63 -15.43 -10.40
CA SER A 267 -8.10 -16.56 -11.18
C SER A 267 -9.15 -17.15 -12.13
N HIS A 268 -10.40 -17.27 -11.66
CA HIS A 268 -11.51 -17.79 -12.45
C HIS A 268 -11.90 -16.84 -13.58
N PHE A 269 -12.02 -15.54 -13.30
CA PHE A 269 -12.45 -14.55 -14.30
C PHE A 269 -11.36 -14.21 -15.33
N LEU A 270 -10.09 -14.22 -14.92
CA LEU A 270 -8.97 -13.83 -15.78
C LEU A 270 -8.33 -15.02 -16.52
N GLY A 271 -8.69 -16.26 -16.15
CA GLY A 271 -8.10 -17.48 -16.71
C GLY A 271 -6.63 -17.65 -16.34
N GLN A 272 -6.16 -16.96 -15.29
CA GLN A 272 -4.79 -17.01 -14.81
C GLN A 272 -4.69 -17.87 -13.56
N SER A 273 -3.54 -18.49 -13.31
CA SER A 273 -3.36 -19.24 -12.07
C SER A 273 -3.30 -18.31 -10.85
N TYR A 274 -3.83 -18.77 -9.72
CA TYR A 274 -3.75 -18.08 -8.42
C TYR A 274 -2.32 -17.60 -8.12
N ARG A 275 -1.31 -18.46 -8.32
CA ARG A 275 0.09 -18.14 -8.03
C ARG A 275 0.63 -17.01 -8.90
N MET A 276 0.28 -16.97 -10.18
CA MET A 276 0.68 -15.88 -11.07
C MET A 276 0.09 -14.55 -10.59
N LEU A 277 -1.20 -14.53 -10.27
CA LEU A 277 -1.86 -13.32 -9.76
C LEU A 277 -1.30 -12.89 -8.40
N ALA A 278 -1.01 -13.84 -7.50
CA ALA A 278 -0.40 -13.56 -6.20
C ALA A 278 1.00 -12.94 -6.34
N LEU A 279 1.82 -13.47 -7.26
CA LEU A 279 3.13 -12.91 -7.58
C LEU A 279 3.00 -11.48 -8.11
N GLU A 280 2.11 -11.24 -9.06
CA GLU A 280 1.87 -9.90 -9.62
C GLU A 280 1.39 -8.90 -8.58
N LEU A 281 0.48 -9.31 -7.70
CA LEU A 281 0.01 -8.47 -6.60
C LEU A 281 1.15 -8.10 -5.63
N SER A 282 1.98 -9.08 -5.28
CA SER A 282 3.11 -8.88 -4.36
C SER A 282 4.26 -8.05 -4.96
N ASP A 283 4.50 -8.10 -6.27
CA ASP A 283 5.58 -7.35 -6.91
C ASP A 283 5.27 -5.84 -6.97
N THR A 284 3.98 -5.47 -7.03
CA THR A 284 3.56 -4.06 -6.92
C THR A 284 3.82 -3.44 -5.54
N GLN A 285 3.92 -4.24 -4.47
CA GLN A 285 4.25 -3.74 -3.14
C GLN A 285 5.70 -3.22 -3.05
N ARG A 286 6.61 -3.76 -3.85
CA ARG A 286 8.02 -3.32 -3.88
C ARG A 286 8.22 -2.00 -4.63
N GLY A 287 7.31 -1.66 -5.55
CA GLY A 287 7.34 -0.39 -6.30
C GLY A 287 6.76 0.81 -5.55
N VAL A 288 6.01 0.60 -4.47
CA VAL A 288 5.31 1.68 -3.70
C VAL A 288 6.00 2.00 -2.36
N SER A 289 7.19 1.44 -2.09
CA SER A 289 8.02 1.88 -0.96
C SER A 289 8.65 3.25 -1.28
N THR A 290 8.07 4.31 -0.72
CA THR A 290 8.60 5.67 -0.77
C THR A 290 10.03 5.71 -0.20
N PRO A 291 11.01 6.34 -0.90
CA PRO A 291 12.35 6.52 -0.36
C PRO A 291 12.37 7.72 0.61
N TRP A 292 12.33 7.45 1.91
CA TRP A 292 12.78 8.43 2.90
C TRP A 292 13.61 7.75 3.98
N ALA A 293 14.90 7.61 3.69
CA ALA A 293 15.95 7.62 4.69
C ALA A 293 17.24 8.01 3.99
N VAL A 294 17.54 9.31 3.94
CA VAL A 294 18.90 9.77 3.67
C VAL A 294 19.68 9.58 4.97
N PRO A 295 20.74 8.76 5.01
CA PRO A 295 21.67 8.77 6.13
C PRO A 295 22.63 9.95 5.90
N THR A 296 22.44 11.04 6.64
CA THR A 296 23.42 12.13 6.66
C THR A 296 24.64 11.69 7.46
N THR A 297 25.74 11.42 6.76
CA THR A 297 27.10 11.38 7.33
C THR A 297 27.50 12.78 7.80
N PRO A 298 28.15 12.92 8.98
CA PRO A 298 28.59 14.21 9.49
C PRO A 298 29.91 14.60 8.83
N SER A 299 30.00 15.82 8.28
CA SER A 299 31.28 16.43 7.93
C SER A 299 31.39 17.78 8.62
N GLU A 300 32.46 17.90 9.40
CA GLU A 300 32.89 19.06 10.15
C GLU A 300 33.29 20.25 9.27
N SER A 301 33.23 21.40 9.94
CA SER A 301 34.16 22.53 9.84
C SER A 301 33.70 23.77 9.05
N SER A 302 33.29 24.77 9.85
CA SER A 302 33.99 26.06 10.01
C SER A 302 33.37 27.34 9.43
N HIS A 303 33.26 28.27 10.38
CA HIS A 303 33.28 29.75 10.30
C HIS A 303 31.96 30.52 10.17
N ARG A 304 31.50 31.03 11.33
CA ARG A 304 31.16 32.46 11.47
C ARG A 304 31.51 32.98 12.88
N PRO A 305 31.84 34.28 13.02
CA PRO A 305 32.62 34.80 14.14
C PRO A 305 31.78 35.20 15.35
N SER A 306 32.49 35.21 16.48
CA SER A 306 32.13 35.63 17.82
C SER A 306 31.67 37.08 17.93
N VAL A 307 30.66 37.32 18.79
CA VAL A 307 30.59 38.52 19.63
C VAL A 307 30.19 38.09 21.06
N HIS A 308 31.00 38.58 22.00
CA HIS A 308 31.00 38.47 23.46
C HIS A 308 29.63 38.64 24.16
N GLU A 309 29.44 37.96 25.29
CA GLU A 309 29.56 38.59 26.62
C GLU A 309 29.53 37.61 27.80
N THR A 310 30.17 38.06 28.87
CA THR A 310 30.84 37.36 29.97
C THR A 310 29.92 37.15 31.18
N ALA A 311 30.03 36.02 31.89
CA ALA A 311 29.94 35.96 33.37
C ALA A 311 30.32 34.57 33.92
N ALA A 312 31.43 34.52 34.68
CA ALA A 312 31.63 33.88 36.00
C ALA A 312 31.06 32.47 36.29
N GLU A 313 31.67 31.55 37.04
CA GLU A 313 32.98 31.32 37.66
C GLU A 313 32.87 29.90 38.29
N LEU A 314 33.96 29.11 38.31
CA LEU A 314 34.05 27.74 38.88
C LEU A 314 34.01 27.76 40.43
N PRO A 315 33.93 26.60 41.14
CA PRO A 315 35.15 25.84 41.49
C PRO A 315 35.07 24.29 41.63
N TYR A 316 36.15 23.62 41.15
CA TYR A 316 36.98 22.56 41.79
C TYR A 316 36.35 21.21 42.27
N SER A 317 37.02 20.04 42.28
CA SER A 317 38.40 19.60 41.97
C SER A 317 38.51 18.06 41.99
N ASP A 318 39.45 17.52 41.18
CA ASP A 318 40.49 16.50 41.45
C ASP A 318 40.13 15.17 42.19
N THR A 319 40.66 13.99 41.84
CA THR A 319 42.09 13.66 41.69
C THR A 319 42.26 12.22 41.17
N LYS A 320 43.28 11.97 40.35
CA LYS A 320 43.92 10.66 40.02
C LYS A 320 45.24 10.56 40.83
N PRO A 321 45.83 9.38 41.14
CA PRO A 321 46.93 8.82 40.32
C PRO A 321 47.07 7.26 40.36
N GLU A 322 47.48 6.59 39.27
CA GLU A 322 48.75 5.79 39.06
C GLU A 322 48.85 4.45 39.83
N SER A 323 49.39 3.33 39.33
CA SER A 323 50.15 2.95 38.12
C SER A 323 50.35 1.41 38.02
N THR A 324 50.90 0.96 36.86
CA THR A 324 51.61 -0.31 36.48
C THR A 324 50.82 -1.63 36.35
N ASP A 325 51.04 -2.55 35.39
CA ASP A 325 52.07 -2.70 34.33
C ASP A 325 51.63 -3.68 33.19
N ALA A 326 52.28 -3.55 32.02
CA ALA A 326 52.57 -4.51 30.91
C ALA A 326 51.46 -5.40 30.25
N LYS A 327 51.08 -5.14 28.98
CA LYS A 327 51.57 -5.72 27.67
C LYS A 327 51.15 -7.20 27.43
N SER A 328 50.67 -7.66 26.27
CA SER A 328 50.88 -7.23 24.87
C SER A 328 49.74 -7.66 23.93
N LYS A 329 49.67 -6.97 22.79
CA LYS A 329 48.75 -7.06 21.66
C LYS A 329 49.42 -7.82 20.49
N ILE A 330 48.62 -8.22 19.50
CA ILE A 330 48.90 -8.29 18.03
C ILE A 330 48.76 -9.70 17.38
N GLU A 331 47.81 -9.76 16.43
CA GLU A 331 47.59 -10.64 15.24
C GLU A 331 48.78 -10.54 14.23
N PRO A 332 48.81 -10.98 12.95
CA PRO A 332 47.93 -11.86 12.13
C PRO A 332 48.69 -12.86 11.17
N ILE A 333 47.93 -13.55 10.31
CA ILE A 333 48.22 -14.00 8.90
C ILE A 333 49.16 -15.21 8.58
N SER A 334 48.53 -16.22 7.93
CA SER A 334 48.88 -17.08 6.76
C SER A 334 50.29 -17.67 6.52
N LYS A 335 50.35 -19.02 6.31
CA LYS A 335 50.70 -19.74 5.04
C LYS A 335 51.28 -21.16 5.28
N GLU A 336 50.68 -22.14 4.59
CA GLU A 336 51.31 -23.14 3.69
C GLU A 336 52.26 -24.28 4.20
N ARG A 337 51.90 -25.51 3.75
CA ARG A 337 52.68 -26.74 3.42
C ARG A 337 53.45 -27.55 4.49
N LEU A 338 52.98 -28.81 4.62
CA LEU A 338 53.67 -30.11 4.48
C LEU A 338 55.15 -30.25 4.88
N ASN A 339 55.45 -31.26 5.71
CA ASN A 339 56.52 -32.24 5.45
C ASN A 339 56.33 -33.57 6.22
N GLU A 340 56.63 -34.64 5.46
CA GLU A 340 56.99 -36.05 5.75
C GLU A 340 58.14 -36.22 6.80
N PRO A 341 58.67 -37.44 7.18
CA PRO A 341 58.82 -38.69 6.38
C PRO A 341 58.77 -40.06 7.12
N GLU A 342 58.83 -41.18 6.35
CA GLU A 342 59.92 -42.21 6.42
C GLU A 342 59.66 -43.51 5.57
N THR A 343 60.48 -43.64 4.52
CA THR A 343 61.23 -44.79 3.91
C THR A 343 60.78 -46.28 3.85
N ASN A 344 60.76 -46.79 2.59
CA ASN A 344 61.23 -48.09 2.00
C ASN A 344 60.61 -49.44 2.48
N THR A 345 60.11 -50.38 1.64
CA THR A 345 60.82 -51.23 0.63
C THR A 345 59.79 -52.16 -0.12
N LEU A 346 60.01 -52.55 -1.39
CA LEU A 346 59.24 -53.54 -2.21
C LEU A 346 59.90 -54.97 -2.20
N PRO A 347 59.38 -56.10 -2.80
CA PRO A 347 58.32 -56.29 -3.83
C PRO A 347 57.38 -57.57 -3.79
N ALA A 348 56.32 -57.53 -4.64
CA ALA A 348 55.66 -58.56 -5.50
C ALA A 348 55.05 -59.91 -5.00
N VAL A 349 53.73 -60.13 -5.25
CA VAL A 349 53.09 -61.06 -6.23
C VAL A 349 51.61 -61.40 -5.87
N SER A 350 50.72 -61.15 -6.86
CA SER A 350 49.34 -61.61 -7.16
C SER A 350 48.41 -62.30 -6.14
N HIS A 351 47.22 -61.72 -5.93
CA HIS A 351 45.92 -62.38 -6.17
C HIS A 351 44.85 -61.30 -6.46
N LEU A 352 44.27 -61.32 -7.66
CA LEU A 352 43.17 -60.43 -8.06
C LEU A 352 41.93 -60.74 -7.20
N SER A 353 41.39 -59.70 -6.56
CA SER A 353 40.21 -59.81 -5.69
C SER A 353 38.94 -59.88 -6.54
N ARG A 354 38.05 -60.81 -6.16
CA ARG A 354 36.70 -61.06 -6.72
C ARG A 354 35.83 -59.81 -6.91
N VAL A 355 36.20 -58.70 -6.28
CA VAL A 355 35.57 -57.37 -6.43
C VAL A 355 35.83 -56.74 -7.80
N GLN A 356 36.97 -57.01 -8.46
CA GLN A 356 37.29 -56.46 -9.78
C GLN A 356 36.48 -57.12 -10.90
N GLN A 357 36.23 -58.43 -10.82
CA GLN A 357 35.40 -59.15 -11.80
C GLN A 357 33.94 -58.68 -11.80
N ILE A 358 33.41 -58.34 -10.61
CA ILE A 358 32.05 -57.79 -10.49
C ILE A 358 31.98 -56.40 -11.13
N ARG A 359 33.05 -55.60 -11.01
CA ARG A 359 33.12 -54.26 -11.60
C ARG A 359 33.17 -54.31 -13.13
N GLU A 360 33.95 -55.24 -13.69
CA GLU A 360 34.04 -55.43 -15.15
C GLU A 360 32.75 -55.99 -15.77
N GLN A 361 31.96 -56.78 -15.02
CA GLN A 361 30.64 -57.23 -15.50
C GLN A 361 29.61 -56.10 -15.52
N ILE A 362 29.61 -55.23 -14.51
CA ILE A 362 28.73 -54.04 -14.46
C ILE A 362 29.11 -53.07 -15.59
N ASP A 363 30.40 -52.85 -15.83
CA ASP A 363 30.87 -51.97 -16.91
C ASP A 363 30.49 -52.52 -18.30
N ARG A 364 30.46 -53.84 -18.50
CA ARG A 364 29.99 -54.45 -19.76
C ARG A 364 28.49 -54.36 -19.97
N GLU A 365 27.68 -54.50 -18.91
CA GLU A 365 26.22 -54.36 -19.03
C GLU A 365 25.81 -52.91 -19.32
N ILE A 366 26.50 -51.91 -18.74
CA ILE A 366 26.28 -50.48 -19.02
C ILE A 366 26.64 -50.13 -20.48
N ILE A 367 27.68 -50.74 -21.05
CA ILE A 367 28.08 -50.47 -22.45
C ILE A 367 27.07 -51.04 -23.46
N THR A 368 26.32 -52.08 -23.12
CA THR A 368 25.43 -52.76 -24.07
C THR A 368 24.04 -52.10 -24.15
N GLU A 369 23.62 -51.33 -23.14
CA GLU A 369 22.37 -50.54 -23.18
C GLU A 369 22.54 -49.14 -23.79
N ALA A 370 23.78 -48.67 -24.00
CA ALA A 370 24.07 -47.34 -24.53
C ALA A 370 23.98 -47.23 -26.08
N GLU A 371 23.78 -48.33 -26.80
CA GLU A 371 23.58 -48.33 -28.26
C GLU A 371 22.11 -48.09 -28.63
N SER A 372 21.53 -46.98 -28.18
CA SER A 372 20.33 -46.39 -28.79
C SER A 372 20.60 -44.93 -29.14
N SER A 373 21.02 -44.70 -30.38
CA SER A 373 21.05 -43.41 -31.11
C SER A 373 20.85 -42.13 -30.29
N PHE A 374 21.88 -41.68 -29.57
CA PHE A 374 21.99 -40.30 -29.13
C PHE A 374 23.05 -39.62 -30.00
N GLU A 375 22.65 -38.61 -30.79
CA GLU A 375 23.61 -37.66 -31.37
C GLU A 375 24.25 -36.89 -30.21
N THR A 376 25.42 -37.35 -29.77
CA THR A 376 26.23 -36.65 -28.77
C THR A 376 26.83 -35.41 -29.40
N CYS A 377 26.14 -34.28 -29.28
CA CYS A 377 26.75 -32.96 -29.42
C CYS A 377 27.84 -32.84 -28.36
N THR A 378 29.10 -32.75 -28.77
CA THR A 378 30.21 -32.64 -27.82
C THR A 378 30.25 -31.22 -27.25
N ILE A 379 30.71 -31.04 -26.01
CA ILE A 379 30.77 -29.72 -25.35
C ILE A 379 31.55 -28.69 -26.20
N ASP A 380 32.47 -29.15 -27.06
CA ASP A 380 33.26 -28.32 -27.97
C ASP A 380 32.43 -27.70 -29.12
N ASP A 381 31.37 -28.37 -29.55
CA ASP A 381 30.47 -27.92 -30.63
C ASP A 381 29.58 -26.75 -30.18
N LEU A 382 29.40 -26.57 -28.87
CA LEU A 382 28.57 -25.51 -28.31
C LEU A 382 29.23 -24.12 -28.48
N TRP A 383 30.55 -24.04 -28.33
CA TRP A 383 31.30 -22.78 -28.33
C TRP A 383 31.90 -22.42 -29.69
N THR A 384 32.23 -23.43 -30.49
CA THR A 384 32.91 -23.27 -31.78
C THR A 384 31.92 -22.84 -32.86
N ILE A 385 32.17 -21.69 -33.50
CA ILE A 385 31.40 -21.22 -34.65
C ILE A 385 32.24 -21.48 -35.88
N ALA A 386 31.73 -22.33 -36.78
CA ALA A 386 32.42 -22.61 -38.04
C ALA A 386 32.55 -21.31 -38.85
N PRO A 387 33.70 -21.05 -39.51
CA PRO A 387 33.90 -19.81 -40.28
C PRO A 387 32.85 -19.58 -41.37
N THR A 388 32.24 -20.66 -41.86
CA THR A 388 31.13 -20.59 -42.83
C THR A 388 29.91 -19.91 -42.24
N LEU A 389 29.58 -20.19 -40.98
CA LEU A 389 28.42 -19.68 -40.25
C LEU A 389 28.64 -18.28 -39.65
N ASP A 390 29.87 -17.75 -39.68
CA ASP A 390 30.26 -16.49 -39.03
C ASP A 390 29.91 -15.25 -39.86
N THR A 391 28.70 -15.23 -40.43
CA THR A 391 28.13 -14.09 -41.15
C THR A 391 26.78 -13.71 -40.52
N PRO A 392 26.41 -12.42 -40.42
CA PRO A 392 25.17 -12.00 -39.77
C PRO A 392 23.93 -12.72 -40.29
N GLU A 393 23.85 -12.96 -41.61
CA GLU A 393 22.73 -13.64 -42.25
C GLU A 393 22.63 -15.12 -41.85
N GLN A 394 23.76 -15.84 -41.83
CA GLN A 394 23.77 -17.25 -41.46
C GLN A 394 23.58 -17.47 -39.96
N LEU A 395 24.09 -16.56 -39.12
CA LEU A 395 23.84 -16.55 -37.68
C LEU A 395 22.35 -16.38 -37.40
N ARG A 396 21.67 -15.42 -38.05
CA ARG A 396 20.21 -15.22 -37.91
C ARG A 396 19.42 -16.46 -38.30
N LEU A 397 19.74 -17.10 -39.43
CA LEU A 397 19.08 -18.34 -39.86
C LEU A 397 19.29 -19.47 -38.85
N SER A 398 20.49 -19.60 -38.31
CA SER A 398 20.83 -20.63 -37.32
C SER A 398 20.13 -20.39 -35.98
N ILE A 399 20.05 -19.13 -35.53
CA ILE A 399 19.31 -18.73 -34.32
C ILE A 399 17.81 -19.02 -34.48
N ALA A 400 17.23 -18.67 -35.63
CA ALA A 400 15.82 -18.94 -35.92
C ALA A 400 15.52 -20.45 -35.98
N GLY A 401 16.42 -21.25 -36.56
CA GLY A 401 16.33 -22.71 -36.56
C GLY A 401 16.30 -23.30 -35.14
N LEU A 402 17.21 -22.85 -34.27
CA LEU A 402 17.24 -23.28 -32.87
C LEU A 402 15.96 -22.84 -32.12
N ALA A 403 15.48 -21.62 -32.34
CA ALA A 403 14.24 -21.13 -31.74
C ALA A 403 13.03 -21.98 -32.19
N ARG A 404 12.98 -22.36 -33.47
CA ARG A 404 11.95 -23.25 -34.03
C ARG A 404 11.98 -24.64 -33.44
N GLU A 405 13.15 -25.21 -33.22
CA GLU A 405 13.28 -26.50 -32.55
C GLU A 405 12.83 -26.46 -31.09
N MET A 406 13.08 -25.34 -30.40
CA MET A 406 12.58 -25.14 -29.04
C MET A 406 11.06 -24.96 -29.03
N ALA A 407 10.51 -24.19 -29.96
CA ALA A 407 9.07 -24.01 -30.14
C ALA A 407 8.34 -25.32 -30.54
N ALA A 408 8.99 -26.16 -31.37
CA ALA A 408 8.48 -27.49 -31.70
C ALA A 408 8.32 -28.37 -30.46
N TYR A 409 9.24 -28.28 -29.49
CA TYR A 409 9.10 -28.97 -28.21
C TYR A 409 7.97 -28.39 -27.33
N ALA A 410 7.68 -27.10 -27.47
CA ALA A 410 6.55 -26.43 -26.84
C ALA A 410 5.19 -26.81 -27.47
N GLY A 411 5.18 -27.47 -28.64
CA GLY A 411 3.98 -27.96 -29.30
C GLY A 411 3.63 -27.25 -30.61
N ASP A 412 4.25 -26.11 -30.91
CA ASP A 412 4.03 -25.38 -32.16
C ASP A 412 5.33 -24.76 -32.69
N ALA A 413 5.89 -25.35 -33.75
CA ALA A 413 7.07 -24.82 -34.42
C ALA A 413 6.76 -23.58 -35.29
N GLU A 414 5.50 -23.43 -35.72
CA GLU A 414 5.06 -22.41 -36.66
C GLU A 414 4.81 -21.06 -35.98
N CYS A 415 4.96 -20.98 -34.65
CA CYS A 415 4.95 -19.72 -33.92
C CYS A 415 6.23 -18.89 -34.17
N ILE A 416 7.27 -19.47 -34.79
CA ILE A 416 8.54 -18.80 -35.10
C ILE A 416 8.53 -18.28 -36.55
N ILE A 417 8.56 -16.96 -36.69
CA ILE A 417 8.61 -16.26 -37.97
C ILE A 417 10.05 -15.82 -38.25
N ASP A 418 10.63 -16.25 -39.37
CA ASP A 418 11.98 -15.84 -39.77
C ASP A 418 12.06 -14.33 -40.05
N GLN A 419 13.09 -13.67 -39.54
CA GLN A 419 13.33 -12.23 -39.68
C GLN A 419 14.72 -11.96 -40.27
N LYS A 420 14.81 -10.89 -41.07
CA LYS A 420 16.10 -10.41 -41.61
C LYS A 420 16.88 -9.54 -40.61
N HIS A 421 16.20 -9.06 -39.57
CA HIS A 421 16.72 -8.12 -38.58
C HIS A 421 16.72 -8.73 -37.18
N GLY A 422 17.34 -8.04 -36.22
CA GLY A 422 17.44 -8.52 -34.85
C GLY A 422 18.18 -9.86 -34.75
N LEU A 423 17.69 -10.74 -33.86
CA LEU A 423 18.20 -12.10 -33.67
C LEU A 423 17.88 -13.07 -34.82
N GLY A 424 17.04 -12.68 -35.78
CA GLY A 424 16.69 -13.52 -36.93
C GLY A 424 15.33 -14.21 -36.86
N PHE A 425 14.57 -14.01 -35.78
CA PHE A 425 13.21 -14.52 -35.65
C PHE A 425 12.30 -13.57 -34.85
N ALA A 426 10.99 -13.76 -34.98
CA ALA A 426 9.94 -13.18 -34.15
C ALA A 426 8.95 -14.27 -33.72
N LEU A 427 8.18 -14.00 -32.67
CA LEU A 427 7.10 -14.90 -32.20
C LEU A 427 5.74 -14.40 -32.68
N ASP A 428 4.93 -15.29 -33.24
CA ASP A 428 3.52 -15.04 -33.53
C ASP A 428 2.72 -15.10 -32.23
N ILE A 429 2.31 -13.93 -31.72
CA ILE A 429 1.62 -13.80 -30.44
C ILE A 429 0.26 -14.51 -30.45
N GLU A 430 -0.40 -14.58 -31.62
CA GLU A 430 -1.74 -15.19 -31.73
C GLU A 430 -1.69 -16.72 -31.62
N ARG A 431 -0.51 -17.33 -31.83
CA ARG A 431 -0.29 -18.77 -31.78
C ARG A 431 0.33 -19.26 -30.47
N LEU A 432 0.62 -18.35 -29.54
CA LEU A 432 1.22 -18.70 -28.26
C LEU A 432 0.23 -19.47 -27.39
N ASP A 433 0.39 -20.79 -27.33
CA ASP A 433 -0.30 -21.62 -26.34
C ASP A 433 0.46 -21.56 -25.00
N LEU A 434 -0.16 -20.93 -24.00
CA LEU A 434 0.34 -20.85 -22.62
C LEU A 434 -0.45 -21.77 -21.66
N SER A 435 -1.19 -22.74 -22.20
CA SER A 435 -2.00 -23.67 -21.40
C SER A 435 -1.17 -24.72 -20.66
N ALA A 436 -0.03 -25.13 -21.22
CA ALA A 436 0.84 -26.15 -20.65
C ALA A 436 2.08 -25.53 -19.96
N PRO A 437 2.48 -26.03 -18.77
CA PRO A 437 3.74 -25.66 -18.10
C PRO A 437 4.97 -25.62 -19.01
N ARG A 438 5.03 -26.58 -19.94
CA ARG A 438 6.08 -26.72 -20.94
C ARG A 438 6.11 -25.56 -21.91
N SER A 439 4.97 -25.30 -22.55
CA SER A 439 4.86 -24.32 -23.61
C SER A 439 5.04 -22.91 -23.05
N THR A 440 4.44 -22.65 -21.88
CA THR A 440 4.62 -21.39 -21.13
C THR A 440 6.09 -21.12 -20.82
N GLY A 441 6.82 -22.10 -20.30
CA GLY A 441 8.25 -21.93 -19.97
C GLY A 441 9.11 -21.60 -21.19
N VAL A 442 8.94 -22.35 -22.27
CA VAL A 442 9.70 -22.16 -23.52
C VAL A 442 9.36 -20.82 -24.19
N HIS A 443 8.08 -20.49 -24.30
CA HIS A 443 7.62 -19.27 -24.94
C HIS A 443 8.04 -18.00 -24.17
N LEU A 444 7.90 -18.01 -22.84
CA LEU A 444 8.36 -16.89 -22.00
C LEU A 444 9.87 -16.67 -22.11
N MET A 445 10.65 -17.75 -22.21
CA MET A 445 12.10 -17.65 -22.41
C MET A 445 12.46 -17.06 -23.77
N LEU A 446 11.82 -17.51 -24.85
CA LEU A 446 12.06 -16.96 -26.19
C LEU A 446 11.62 -15.49 -26.27
N LEU A 447 10.49 -15.13 -25.67
CA LEU A 447 10.05 -13.73 -25.52
C LEU A 447 11.07 -12.90 -24.74
N ALA A 448 11.65 -13.44 -23.67
CA ALA A 448 12.65 -12.74 -22.88
C ALA A 448 13.94 -12.44 -23.68
N LEU A 449 14.35 -13.36 -24.56
CA LEU A 449 15.49 -13.17 -25.45
C LEU A 449 15.22 -12.08 -26.50
N LEU A 450 13.99 -11.97 -27.01
CA LEU A 450 13.59 -10.93 -27.97
C LEU A 450 13.44 -9.55 -27.30
N ARG A 451 12.96 -9.49 -26.06
CA ARG A 451 12.81 -8.23 -25.29
C ARG A 451 14.12 -7.47 -25.05
N ALA A 452 15.28 -8.11 -25.26
CA ALA A 452 16.57 -7.42 -25.27
C ALA A 452 16.72 -6.43 -26.45
N GLN A 453 15.88 -6.55 -27.48
CA GLN A 453 15.97 -5.77 -28.73
C GLN A 453 14.79 -4.81 -28.98
N ASP A 454 13.72 -4.87 -28.18
CA ASP A 454 12.55 -4.00 -28.37
C ASP A 454 12.72 -2.61 -27.72
N GLU A 455 12.02 -1.59 -28.25
CA GLU A 455 11.90 -0.24 -27.65
C GLU A 455 10.88 -0.19 -26.48
N VAL A 456 10.74 -1.28 -25.73
CA VAL A 456 9.79 -1.35 -24.59
C VAL A 456 10.36 -0.59 -23.39
N ASN A 457 9.50 0.15 -22.67
CA ASN A 457 9.86 0.93 -21.48
C ASN A 457 10.57 0.07 -20.41
N TRP A 458 11.61 0.60 -19.77
CA TRP A 458 12.45 -0.13 -18.79
C TRP A 458 11.67 -0.73 -17.62
N GLU A 459 10.60 -0.08 -17.18
CA GLU A 459 9.73 -0.59 -16.09
C GLU A 459 8.91 -1.83 -16.50
N ASP A 460 8.62 -1.99 -17.80
CA ASP A 460 7.98 -3.21 -18.33
C ASP A 460 8.98 -4.36 -18.52
N ARG A 461 10.28 -4.04 -18.64
CA ARG A 461 11.36 -5.04 -18.73
C ARG A 461 11.64 -5.74 -17.40
N LYS A 462 11.32 -5.12 -16.25
CA LYS A 462 11.48 -5.73 -14.91
C LYS A 462 10.47 -6.84 -14.61
N GLN A 463 9.42 -6.98 -15.41
CA GLN A 463 8.24 -7.82 -15.14
C GLN A 463 8.41 -9.28 -15.56
N ILE A 464 9.62 -9.74 -15.88
CA ILE A 464 9.90 -11.17 -16.05
C ILE A 464 10.41 -11.70 -14.71
N PRO A 465 9.60 -12.41 -13.91
CA PRO A 465 10.03 -12.88 -12.60
C PRO A 465 11.33 -13.68 -12.71
N SER A 466 12.35 -13.31 -11.92
CA SER A 466 13.62 -14.05 -11.83
C SER A 466 13.43 -15.52 -11.43
N ALA A 467 12.30 -15.82 -10.77
CA ALA A 467 11.85 -17.17 -10.45
C ALA A 467 11.51 -18.03 -11.68
N LEU A 468 11.09 -17.42 -12.81
CA LEU A 468 10.79 -18.14 -14.05
C LEU A 468 12.04 -18.86 -14.58
N PHE A 469 13.19 -18.19 -14.61
CA PHE A 469 14.43 -18.77 -15.12
C PHE A 469 15.03 -19.82 -14.19
N GLY A 470 14.94 -19.61 -12.87
CA GLY A 470 15.45 -20.56 -11.88
C GLY A 470 14.83 -21.94 -12.06
N GLN A 471 13.51 -22.01 -12.12
CA GLN A 471 12.80 -23.28 -12.28
C GLN A 471 12.91 -23.87 -13.69
N LEU A 472 12.88 -23.03 -14.72
CA LEU A 472 13.01 -23.51 -16.09
C LEU A 472 14.38 -24.17 -16.35
N LEU A 473 15.45 -23.63 -15.77
CA LEU A 473 16.82 -24.12 -15.98
C LEU A 473 17.22 -25.22 -14.99
N LEU A 474 16.91 -25.04 -13.70
CA LEU A 474 17.38 -25.92 -12.62
C LEU A 474 16.31 -26.93 -12.18
N GLY A 475 15.04 -26.69 -12.52
CA GLY A 475 13.90 -27.41 -11.95
C GLY A 475 13.50 -26.85 -10.58
N VAL A 476 12.56 -27.54 -9.93
CA VAL A 476 12.12 -27.21 -8.57
C VAL A 476 13.31 -27.33 -7.61
N TYR A 477 13.57 -26.29 -6.81
CA TYR A 477 14.64 -26.29 -5.82
C TYR A 477 14.34 -27.31 -4.70
N GLN A 478 14.70 -28.58 -4.89
CA GLN A 478 14.62 -29.63 -3.88
C GLN A 478 15.72 -29.52 -2.80
N LEU A 479 16.54 -28.47 -2.86
CA LEU A 479 17.53 -28.17 -1.82
C LEU A 479 16.79 -27.67 -0.58
N TYR A 480 16.72 -28.52 0.44
CA TYR A 480 16.12 -28.20 1.72
C TYR A 480 16.86 -27.02 2.36
N LEU A 481 16.23 -25.84 2.31
CA LEU A 481 16.61 -24.69 3.12
C LEU A 481 15.69 -24.71 4.35
N PRO A 482 16.23 -24.85 5.58
CA PRO A 482 15.40 -24.68 6.76
C PRO A 482 14.74 -23.29 6.70
N ASP A 483 13.46 -23.24 7.04
CA ASP A 483 12.60 -22.04 7.05
C ASP A 483 12.16 -21.46 5.70
N ARG A 484 12.37 -22.15 4.56
CA ARG A 484 11.72 -21.78 3.29
C ARG A 484 11.04 -22.96 2.60
N PRO A 485 9.72 -22.89 2.33
CA PRO A 485 9.04 -23.92 1.54
C PRO A 485 9.59 -23.93 0.12
N VAL A 486 9.57 -25.11 -0.52
CA VAL A 486 9.98 -25.31 -1.91
C VAL A 486 9.10 -24.45 -2.82
N THR A 487 9.71 -23.50 -3.52
CA THR A 487 9.01 -22.64 -4.49
C THR A 487 8.88 -23.37 -5.83
N ASP A 488 7.64 -23.68 -6.23
CA ASP A 488 7.29 -24.24 -7.54
C ASP A 488 6.35 -23.27 -8.29
N VAL A 489 6.86 -22.66 -9.35
CA VAL A 489 6.20 -21.73 -10.28
C VAL A 489 5.30 -22.48 -11.28
N GLY A 490 5.27 -23.81 -11.25
CA GLY A 490 4.45 -24.63 -12.13
C GLY A 490 4.96 -24.72 -13.56
N LEU A 491 6.24 -24.43 -13.79
CA LEU A 491 6.91 -24.59 -15.09
C LEU A 491 7.63 -25.94 -15.17
N GLU A 492 7.61 -26.55 -16.35
CA GLU A 492 8.40 -27.76 -16.61
C GLU A 492 9.88 -27.40 -16.78
N ARG A 493 10.77 -28.15 -16.12
CA ARG A 493 12.22 -28.01 -16.30
C ARG A 493 12.60 -28.32 -17.75
N LEU A 494 13.45 -27.50 -18.36
CA LEU A 494 13.99 -27.77 -19.69
C LEU A 494 14.81 -29.06 -19.67
N PRO A 495 14.60 -29.98 -20.63
CA PRO A 495 15.46 -31.13 -20.78
C PRO A 495 16.86 -30.69 -21.24
N ASP A 496 17.89 -31.46 -20.88
CA ASP A 496 19.29 -31.14 -21.15
C ASP A 496 19.56 -30.90 -22.66
N SER A 497 18.84 -31.60 -23.54
CA SER A 497 18.91 -31.40 -25.00
C SER A 497 18.48 -30.00 -25.44
N LEU A 498 17.45 -29.42 -24.82
CA LEU A 498 17.03 -28.04 -25.10
C LEU A 498 17.92 -27.02 -24.41
N LEU A 499 18.49 -27.35 -23.26
CA LEU A 499 19.45 -26.49 -22.57
C LEU A 499 20.70 -26.27 -23.43
N ILE A 500 21.20 -27.33 -24.09
CA ILE A 500 22.29 -27.24 -25.08
C ILE A 500 21.90 -26.30 -26.23
N LYS A 501 20.68 -26.43 -26.77
CA LYS A 501 20.18 -25.56 -27.85
C LYS A 501 20.05 -24.10 -27.41
N LEU A 502 19.58 -23.85 -26.19
CA LEU A 502 19.51 -22.51 -25.60
C LEU A 502 20.90 -21.88 -25.50
N PHE A 503 21.88 -22.61 -24.95
CA PHE A 503 23.24 -22.10 -24.84
C PHE A 503 23.88 -21.87 -26.21
N ARG A 504 23.62 -22.75 -27.19
CA ARG A 504 24.06 -22.54 -28.57
C ARG A 504 23.41 -21.29 -29.18
N LEU A 505 22.12 -21.09 -28.98
CA LEU A 505 21.37 -19.91 -29.43
C LEU A 505 21.98 -18.64 -28.83
N ILE A 506 22.22 -18.62 -27.51
CA ILE A 506 22.88 -17.50 -26.82
C ILE A 506 24.28 -17.24 -27.39
N ARG A 507 25.07 -18.29 -27.67
CA ARG A 507 26.41 -18.17 -28.23
C ARG A 507 26.40 -17.51 -29.62
N LEU A 508 25.49 -17.92 -30.49
CA LEU A 508 25.32 -17.36 -31.83
C LEU A 508 24.78 -15.92 -31.76
N ALA A 509 23.82 -15.66 -30.88
CA ALA A 509 23.26 -14.33 -30.65
C ALA A 509 24.33 -13.33 -30.18
N ARG A 510 25.20 -13.73 -29.24
CA ARG A 510 26.34 -12.90 -28.80
C ARG A 510 27.30 -12.60 -29.95
N ARG A 511 27.65 -13.61 -30.76
CA ARG A 511 28.51 -13.38 -31.94
C ARG A 511 27.88 -12.44 -32.96
N LEU A 512 26.57 -12.58 -33.20
CA LEU A 512 25.83 -11.70 -34.08
C LEU A 512 25.88 -10.24 -33.59
N ILE A 513 25.72 -10.03 -32.28
CA ILE A 513 25.85 -8.71 -31.65
C ILE A 513 27.28 -8.17 -31.84
N ASP A 514 28.31 -8.97 -31.58
CA ASP A 514 29.71 -8.57 -31.75
C ASP A 514 30.04 -8.15 -33.21
N LEU A 515 29.39 -8.79 -34.20
CA LEU A 515 29.58 -8.48 -35.63
C LEU A 515 28.76 -7.28 -36.09
N THR A 516 27.70 -6.91 -35.37
CA THR A 516 26.77 -5.84 -35.75
C THR A 516 26.98 -4.54 -34.98
N LEU A 517 27.64 -4.58 -33.82
CA LEU A 517 28.10 -3.39 -33.12
C LEU A 517 29.32 -2.79 -33.85
N PRO A 518 29.37 -1.47 -34.09
CA PRO A 518 30.59 -0.84 -34.58
C PRO A 518 31.70 -1.01 -33.55
N PRO A 519 32.97 -1.21 -33.96
CA PRO A 519 34.08 -1.23 -33.02
C PRO A 519 34.08 0.09 -32.24
N GLU A 520 34.13 0.02 -30.90
CA GLU A 520 34.27 1.18 -30.04
C GLU A 520 35.40 2.05 -30.60
N ALA A 521 35.05 3.23 -31.12
CA ALA A 521 36.02 4.25 -31.42
C ALA A 521 36.71 4.57 -30.09
N GLU A 522 38.00 4.27 -30.00
CA GLU A 522 38.86 4.67 -28.88
C GLU A 522 38.56 6.14 -28.55
N SER A 523 38.04 6.38 -27.34
CA SER A 523 37.73 7.71 -26.83
C SER A 523 38.96 8.63 -26.96
N PRO A 524 38.85 9.82 -27.58
CA PRO A 524 39.95 10.77 -27.64
C PRO A 524 40.01 11.56 -26.32
N GLU A 525 40.41 10.90 -25.24
CA GLU A 525 40.77 11.57 -23.97
C GLU A 525 42.26 11.50 -23.70
N LYS A 526 43.07 11.89 -24.68
CA LYS A 526 44.40 12.45 -24.47
C LYS A 526 44.69 13.42 -25.60
N LEU A 527 44.38 14.70 -25.38
CA LEU A 527 45.10 15.89 -25.86
C LEU A 527 44.21 17.12 -25.62
N LEU A 528 44.33 17.71 -24.42
CA LEU A 528 44.68 19.13 -24.19
C LEU A 528 44.74 19.42 -22.69
#